data_AF-A0AAF6B0Y0-F1
#
_entry.id   AF-A0AAF6B0Y0-F1
#
_cell.length_a   1.000
_cell.length_b   1.000
_cell.length_c   1.000
_cell.angle_alpha   90.00
_cell.angle_beta   90.00
_cell.angle_gamma   90.00
#
_symmetry.space_group_name_H-M   'P 1'
#
loop_
_entity.id
_entity.type
_entity.pdbx_description
1 polymer ?
#
loop_
_entity_poly.entity_id
_entity_poly.type
_entity_poly.pdbx_seq_one_letter_code
_entity_poly.pdbx_strand_id
1 'polypeptide(L)'
;MAAKRTSSMLFRAVQQSRATDSQFLRGVSGVVSQQQTTTVNRSQLPRFYSSKPEAGKSLKIVGVLYKAKQYAENPKFLGCAENALGLREWLEGLGHQYIVTDDKEGPNCELEKHIPDMDILITTPFHPAYMTPERIKKAKNLKLALTAGVGSDHINLPAASDAGITVAEISGSNTSSVAEDELLRILLLLRNYLPGWKQITAGGWDVAAVASKSYDLRDKVVATIGAGRIGYELLKRLKPFDCKQLLYWDRQSIGKAKEEETGATREPDLETLLAKCDVVSLNIPLTEKTKNMFNKELISKFKRGAYLVNNARGALVDAEAVKEACESGQLGGYSGDVWNQQPAPADHPWRHMPNHAMTPHLSGTTLDGQARYSAGVKIMLEQFFNGDKFDEQNIIVKGGKTAAQYQ
;
A
#
# COMPACT_ATOMS: atom_id res chain seq x y z
N MET A 1 6.94 33.10 58.65
CA MET A 1 7.64 31.85 59.03
C MET A 1 7.03 30.63 58.30
N ALA A 2 6.87 30.70 56.96
CA ALA A 2 6.20 29.66 56.15
C ALA A 2 6.89 29.39 54.78
N ALA A 3 8.09 29.96 54.54
CA ALA A 3 8.86 29.76 53.31
C ALA A 3 10.15 28.92 53.51
N LYS A 4 10.41 28.43 54.74
CA LYS A 4 11.56 27.56 55.06
C LYS A 4 11.19 26.09 55.30
N ARG A 5 9.91 25.72 55.17
CA ARG A 5 9.45 24.31 55.34
C ARG A 5 9.17 23.58 54.03
N THR A 6 9.16 24.26 52.88
CA THR A 6 8.93 23.64 51.56
C THR A 6 10.21 23.20 50.86
N SER A 7 11.39 23.74 51.19
CA SER A 7 12.67 23.27 50.64
C SER A 7 13.19 21.95 51.24
N SER A 8 12.81 21.58 52.47
CA SER A 8 13.29 20.32 53.07
C SER A 8 12.45 19.09 52.68
N MET A 9 11.22 19.28 52.17
CA MET A 9 10.41 18.18 51.62
C MET A 9 10.82 17.81 50.19
N LEU A 10 11.21 18.78 49.36
CA LEU A 10 11.71 18.49 48.00
C LEU A 10 13.07 17.77 48.02
N PHE A 11 13.94 18.05 48.99
CA PHE A 11 15.25 17.38 49.09
C PHE A 11 15.16 15.91 49.58
N ARG A 12 14.13 15.56 50.37
CA ARG A 12 13.89 14.17 50.80
C ARG A 12 13.20 13.31 49.73
N ALA A 13 12.35 13.89 48.88
CA ALA A 13 11.72 13.17 47.78
C ALA A 13 12.73 12.76 46.68
N VAL A 14 13.74 13.60 46.42
CA VAL A 14 14.80 13.32 45.43
C VAL A 14 15.82 12.28 45.92
N GLN A 15 16.03 12.14 47.24
CA GLN A 15 16.88 11.08 47.80
C GLN A 15 16.17 9.73 47.95
N GLN A 16 14.84 9.69 48.17
CA GLN A 16 14.09 8.43 48.19
C GLN A 16 13.92 7.81 46.79
N SER A 17 13.81 8.62 45.73
CA SER A 17 13.79 8.13 44.34
C SER A 17 15.13 7.49 43.92
N ARG A 18 16.26 8.01 44.42
CA ARG A 18 17.60 7.45 44.11
C ARG A 18 17.95 6.17 44.90
N ALA A 19 17.22 5.86 45.97
CA ALA A 19 17.41 4.64 46.75
C ALA A 19 16.60 3.45 46.20
N THR A 20 15.45 3.71 45.55
CA THR A 20 14.62 2.67 44.92
C THR A 20 15.18 2.20 43.56
N ASP A 21 15.92 3.05 42.84
CA ASP A 21 16.58 2.67 41.57
C ASP A 21 17.79 1.74 41.79
N SER A 22 18.41 1.77 42.97
CA SER A 22 19.56 0.89 43.30
C SER A 22 19.16 -0.54 43.70
N GLN A 23 17.89 -0.79 44.07
CA GLN A 23 17.39 -2.14 44.37
C GLN A 23 16.71 -2.82 43.19
N PHE A 24 16.22 -2.05 42.19
CA PHE A 24 15.71 -2.63 40.95
C PHE A 24 16.85 -3.09 40.00
N LEU A 25 18.04 -2.47 40.10
CA LEU A 25 19.22 -2.81 39.30
C LEU A 25 20.06 -3.99 39.84
N ARG A 26 19.65 -4.65 40.93
CA ARG A 26 20.31 -5.89 41.43
C ARG A 26 19.44 -7.16 41.34
N GLY A 27 18.22 -7.04 40.80
CA GLY A 27 17.30 -8.18 40.62
C GLY A 27 17.19 -8.70 39.19
N VAL A 28 17.83 -8.05 38.20
CA VAL A 28 17.68 -8.38 36.77
C VAL A 28 18.98 -8.98 36.18
N SER A 29 19.93 -9.36 37.02
CA SER A 29 21.20 -9.98 36.61
C SER A 29 21.21 -11.53 36.72
N GLY A 30 20.04 -12.17 36.85
CA GLY A 30 19.95 -13.61 37.15
C GLY A 30 19.24 -14.51 36.12
N VAL A 31 18.58 -13.97 35.09
CA VAL A 31 17.81 -14.81 34.12
C VAL A 31 17.90 -14.24 32.70
N VAL A 32 19.11 -14.06 32.16
CA VAL A 32 19.34 -14.06 30.71
C VAL A 32 20.75 -14.64 30.47
N SER A 33 20.90 -15.95 30.66
CA SER A 33 22.05 -16.69 30.13
C SER A 33 21.57 -17.94 29.42
N GLN A 34 21.07 -17.75 28.20
CA GLN A 34 21.08 -18.73 27.11
C GLN A 34 20.47 -18.10 25.86
N GLN A 35 21.17 -17.12 25.28
CA GLN A 35 21.07 -16.88 23.85
C GLN A 35 22.50 -16.81 23.32
N GLN A 36 22.84 -17.81 22.51
CA GLN A 36 24.10 -17.87 21.79
C GLN A 36 24.25 -16.62 20.93
N THR A 37 25.18 -15.76 21.32
CA THR A 37 25.72 -14.73 20.45
C THR A 37 26.59 -15.39 19.39
N THR A 38 26.00 -15.69 18.23
CA THR A 38 26.78 -15.97 17.02
C THR A 38 27.39 -14.66 16.54
N THR A 39 28.63 -14.40 16.96
CA THR A 39 29.52 -13.46 16.28
C THR A 39 29.68 -13.90 14.83
N VAL A 40 29.05 -13.15 13.90
CA VAL A 40 29.23 -13.37 12.46
C VAL A 40 30.67 -13.00 12.11
N ASN A 41 31.48 -14.03 11.89
CA ASN A 41 32.83 -13.90 11.40
C ASN A 41 32.78 -13.31 9.97
N ARG A 42 33.25 -12.06 9.78
CA ARG A 42 33.27 -11.36 8.49
C ARG A 42 34.11 -12.05 7.39
N SER A 43 34.78 -13.16 7.72
CA SER A 43 35.53 -14.00 6.79
C SER A 43 34.73 -15.17 6.20
N GLN A 44 33.44 -15.33 6.54
CA GLN A 44 32.56 -16.40 6.03
C GLN A 44 31.26 -15.87 5.36
N LEU A 45 31.27 -14.66 4.82
CA LEU A 45 30.26 -14.31 3.82
C LEU A 45 30.57 -15.12 2.55
N PRO A 46 29.60 -15.83 1.94
CA PRO A 46 29.83 -16.48 0.67
C PRO A 46 30.28 -15.39 -0.30
N ARG A 47 31.51 -15.54 -0.84
CA ARG A 47 31.91 -14.82 -2.04
C ARG A 47 30.93 -15.28 -3.12
N PHE A 48 29.86 -14.52 -3.32
CA PHE A 48 29.05 -14.66 -4.51
C PHE A 48 30.01 -14.42 -5.67
N TYR A 49 30.28 -15.50 -6.40
CA TYR A 49 31.09 -15.48 -7.59
C TYR A 49 30.52 -14.41 -8.52
N SER A 50 31.27 -13.35 -8.77
CA SER A 50 31.05 -12.53 -9.96
C SER A 50 31.51 -13.35 -11.16
N SER A 51 30.68 -14.28 -11.62
CA SER A 51 30.74 -14.66 -13.02
C SER A 51 30.26 -13.45 -13.80
N LYS A 52 31.16 -12.77 -14.51
CA LYS A 52 30.73 -11.94 -15.63
C LYS A 52 29.81 -12.81 -16.47
N PRO A 53 28.56 -12.42 -16.74
CA PRO A 53 27.75 -13.12 -17.72
C PRO A 53 28.55 -13.19 -19.02
N GLU A 54 28.54 -14.36 -19.69
CA GLU A 54 28.91 -14.43 -21.10
C GLU A 54 28.23 -13.27 -21.83
N ALA A 55 28.92 -12.62 -22.77
CA ALA A 55 28.54 -11.36 -23.40
C ALA A 55 27.06 -11.34 -23.87
N GLY A 56 26.17 -11.02 -22.94
CA GLY A 56 24.74 -10.99 -23.14
C GLY A 56 24.41 -9.77 -23.96
N LYS A 57 23.46 -9.92 -24.89
CA LYS A 57 22.90 -8.80 -25.63
C LYS A 57 22.52 -7.69 -24.64
N SER A 58 23.06 -6.48 -24.83
CA SER A 58 22.65 -5.30 -24.05
C SER A 58 21.13 -5.14 -24.15
N LEU A 59 20.46 -5.03 -23.01
CA LEU A 59 19.01 -4.86 -22.92
C LEU A 59 18.69 -3.39 -22.70
N LYS A 60 17.56 -2.94 -23.26
CA LYS A 60 16.99 -1.61 -23.02
C LYS A 60 15.89 -1.71 -21.97
N ILE A 61 16.18 -1.21 -20.76
CA ILE A 61 15.25 -1.11 -19.65
C ILE A 61 14.71 0.31 -19.57
N VAL A 62 13.38 0.45 -19.51
CA VAL A 62 12.69 1.74 -19.35
C VAL A 62 11.96 1.76 -18.02
N GLY A 63 12.30 2.68 -17.13
CA GLY A 63 11.60 2.94 -15.88
C GLY A 63 10.67 4.15 -16.00
N VAL A 64 9.39 3.95 -15.71
CA VAL A 64 8.41 5.04 -15.57
C VAL A 64 8.10 5.27 -14.10
N LEU A 65 8.60 6.38 -13.56
CA LEU A 65 8.54 6.76 -12.14
C LEU A 65 8.13 8.23 -12.02
N TYR A 66 7.56 8.65 -10.90
CA TYR A 66 7.21 10.07 -10.69
C TYR A 66 8.46 10.93 -10.42
N LYS A 67 8.41 12.21 -10.79
CA LYS A 67 9.45 13.19 -10.42
C LYS A 67 9.33 13.57 -8.94
N ALA A 68 10.43 13.49 -8.20
CA ALA A 68 10.50 13.94 -6.81
C ALA A 68 11.02 15.39 -6.67
N LYS A 69 11.66 15.98 -7.69
CA LYS A 69 12.25 17.33 -7.63
C LYS A 69 13.17 17.46 -6.40
N GLN A 70 13.04 18.52 -5.61
CA GLN A 70 13.86 18.71 -4.40
C GLN A 70 13.71 17.58 -3.35
N TYR A 71 12.60 16.82 -3.37
CA TYR A 71 12.41 15.74 -2.40
C TYR A 71 13.34 14.53 -2.67
N ALA A 72 13.92 14.44 -3.87
CA ALA A 72 14.90 13.40 -4.22
C ALA A 72 16.19 13.47 -3.39
N GLU A 73 16.46 14.60 -2.73
CA GLU A 73 17.60 14.77 -1.80
C GLU A 73 17.63 13.72 -0.70
N ASN A 74 16.48 13.13 -0.35
CA ASN A 74 16.44 11.95 0.51
C ASN A 74 16.83 10.69 -0.29
N PRO A 75 18.01 10.10 -0.07
CA PRO A 75 18.47 8.95 -0.85
C PRO A 75 17.65 7.68 -0.60
N LYS A 76 16.83 7.64 0.47
CA LYS A 76 15.89 6.54 0.72
C LYS A 76 14.63 6.63 -0.16
N PHE A 77 14.42 7.75 -0.83
CA PHE A 77 13.28 7.97 -1.73
C PHE A 77 13.55 7.33 -3.10
N LEU A 78 13.56 6.01 -3.16
CA LEU A 78 14.01 5.24 -4.33
C LEU A 78 13.03 5.27 -5.51
N GLY A 79 11.72 5.40 -5.26
CA GLY A 79 10.63 5.27 -6.23
C GLY A 79 10.43 6.45 -7.19
N CYS A 80 11.39 7.38 -7.26
CA CYS A 80 11.31 8.55 -8.12
C CYS A 80 12.26 8.47 -9.31
N ALA A 81 12.04 9.32 -10.31
CA ALA A 81 12.84 9.36 -11.53
C ALA A 81 14.32 9.68 -11.25
N GLU A 82 14.59 10.54 -10.26
CA GLU A 82 15.93 10.99 -9.89
C GLU A 82 16.76 9.87 -9.23
N ASN A 83 16.17 9.11 -8.30
CA ASN A 83 16.86 8.02 -7.60
C ASN A 83 16.71 6.66 -8.30
N ALA A 84 15.79 6.53 -9.27
CA ALA A 84 15.73 5.44 -10.23
C ALA A 84 15.80 4.03 -9.61
N LEU A 85 15.08 3.81 -8.50
CA LEU A 85 15.08 2.57 -7.72
C LEU A 85 16.48 2.13 -7.23
N GLY A 86 17.47 3.02 -7.25
CA GLY A 86 18.87 2.68 -6.97
C GLY A 86 19.45 1.66 -7.97
N LEU A 87 18.89 1.55 -9.18
CA LEU A 87 19.27 0.51 -10.15
C LEU A 87 20.29 0.98 -11.20
N ARG A 88 20.47 2.30 -11.38
CA ARG A 88 21.22 2.86 -12.51
C ARG A 88 22.65 2.33 -12.61
N GLU A 89 23.47 2.56 -11.58
CA GLU A 89 24.88 2.13 -11.58
C GLU A 89 25.02 0.62 -11.76
N TRP A 90 24.09 -0.14 -11.17
CA TRP A 90 24.08 -1.60 -11.28
C TRP A 90 23.74 -2.08 -12.69
N LEU A 91 22.69 -1.56 -13.32
CA LEU A 91 22.28 -1.93 -14.69
C LEU A 91 23.31 -1.49 -15.73
N GLU A 92 23.82 -0.27 -15.63
CA GLU A 92 24.85 0.26 -16.54
C GLU A 92 26.18 -0.48 -16.37
N GLY A 93 26.54 -0.87 -15.14
CA GLY A 93 27.71 -1.71 -14.84
C GLY A 93 27.62 -3.13 -15.44
N LEU A 94 26.41 -3.63 -15.69
CA LEU A 94 26.17 -4.89 -16.43
C LEU A 94 26.15 -4.69 -17.96
N GLY A 95 26.30 -3.45 -18.44
CA GLY A 95 26.27 -3.11 -19.86
C GLY A 95 24.86 -2.96 -20.45
N HIS A 96 23.83 -2.83 -19.62
CA HIS A 96 22.46 -2.55 -20.05
C HIS A 96 22.19 -1.04 -20.14
N GLN A 97 21.20 -0.65 -20.94
CA GLN A 97 20.73 0.74 -20.98
C GLN A 97 19.55 0.91 -20.01
N TYR A 98 19.62 1.90 -19.11
CA TYR A 98 18.51 2.25 -18.23
C TYR A 98 18.00 3.67 -18.46
N ILE A 99 16.87 3.78 -19.16
CA ILE A 99 16.17 5.05 -19.38
C ILE A 99 15.12 5.21 -18.29
N VAL A 100 15.03 6.40 -17.69
CA VAL A 100 14.01 6.69 -16.67
C VAL A 100 13.29 7.98 -17.04
N THR A 101 11.96 7.95 -17.01
CA THR A 101 11.12 9.10 -17.34
C THR A 101 9.87 9.16 -16.47
N ASP A 102 9.36 10.35 -16.20
CA ASP A 102 8.01 10.60 -15.69
C ASP A 102 7.03 10.96 -16.82
N ASP A 103 7.54 11.29 -18.00
CA ASP A 103 6.74 11.72 -19.15
C ASP A 103 6.12 10.51 -19.86
N LYS A 104 4.86 10.22 -19.52
CA LYS A 104 4.12 9.00 -19.90
C LYS A 104 2.82 9.25 -20.67
N GLU A 105 2.41 10.51 -20.84
CA GLU A 105 1.10 10.89 -21.39
C GLU A 105 1.20 11.76 -22.63
N GLY A 106 0.31 11.51 -23.60
CA GLY A 106 0.31 12.17 -24.89
C GLY A 106 1.13 11.42 -25.95
N PRO A 107 0.88 11.71 -27.24
CA PRO A 107 1.44 10.94 -28.36
C PRO A 107 2.95 11.14 -28.57
N ASN A 108 3.52 12.20 -27.99
CA ASN A 108 4.93 12.57 -28.16
C ASN A 108 5.72 12.49 -26.84
N CYS A 109 5.16 11.86 -25.80
CA CYS A 109 5.85 11.71 -24.53
C CYS A 109 7.12 10.86 -24.66
N GLU A 110 8.06 11.05 -23.73
CA GLU A 110 9.33 10.33 -23.71
C GLU A 110 9.14 8.81 -23.71
N LEU A 111 8.12 8.29 -22.99
CA LEU A 111 7.79 6.87 -23.01
C LEU A 111 7.50 6.36 -24.44
N GLU A 112 6.73 7.08 -25.26
CA GLU A 112 6.38 6.64 -26.63
C GLU A 112 7.61 6.48 -27.53
N LYS A 113 8.70 7.23 -27.26
CA LYS A 113 9.96 7.12 -28.02
C LYS A 113 10.70 5.81 -27.77
N HIS A 114 10.43 5.16 -26.63
CA HIS A 114 11.13 3.93 -26.23
C HIS A 114 10.26 2.68 -26.26
N ILE A 115 8.93 2.85 -26.35
CA ILE A 115 8.02 1.72 -26.54
C ILE A 115 8.46 0.79 -27.68
N PRO A 116 8.83 1.27 -28.88
CA PRO A 116 9.09 0.39 -30.02
C PRO A 116 10.21 -0.64 -29.82
N ASP A 117 11.22 -0.29 -29.02
CA ASP A 117 12.48 -1.03 -28.92
C ASP A 117 12.90 -1.43 -27.50
N MET A 118 12.14 -1.07 -26.45
CA MET A 118 12.42 -1.51 -25.08
C MET A 118 12.28 -3.02 -24.89
N ASP A 119 13.20 -3.63 -24.15
CA ASP A 119 13.14 -5.06 -23.77
C ASP A 119 12.38 -5.27 -22.47
N ILE A 120 12.51 -4.32 -21.53
CA ILE A 120 11.90 -4.37 -20.20
C ILE A 120 11.27 -3.02 -19.85
N LEU A 121 10.02 -3.06 -19.39
CA LEU A 121 9.35 -1.93 -18.76
C LEU A 121 9.33 -2.13 -17.25
N ILE A 122 9.74 -1.12 -16.49
CA ILE A 122 9.48 -0.98 -15.06
C ILE A 122 8.49 0.16 -14.89
N THR A 123 7.35 -0.10 -14.25
CA THR A 123 6.28 0.89 -14.01
C THR A 123 5.86 0.84 -12.55
N THR A 124 5.11 1.82 -12.06
CA THR A 124 4.65 1.85 -10.67
C THR A 124 3.19 2.31 -10.56
N PRO A 125 2.36 1.73 -9.66
CA PRO A 125 0.95 2.09 -9.53
C PRO A 125 0.72 3.55 -9.11
N PHE A 126 1.73 4.20 -8.53
CA PHE A 126 1.66 5.60 -8.06
C PHE A 126 1.78 6.61 -9.22
N HIS A 127 2.40 6.20 -10.34
CA HIS A 127 2.53 6.97 -11.57
C HIS A 127 2.51 6.01 -12.78
N PRO A 128 1.35 5.39 -13.05
CA PRO A 128 1.28 4.19 -13.89
C PRO A 128 1.51 4.49 -15.37
N ALA A 129 2.47 3.78 -15.97
CA ALA A 129 2.60 3.70 -17.42
C ALA A 129 1.50 2.80 -17.98
N TYR A 130 0.39 3.39 -18.42
CA TYR A 130 -0.71 2.62 -18.99
C TYR A 130 -0.28 1.91 -20.27
N MET A 131 -0.18 0.58 -20.22
CA MET A 131 0.16 -0.27 -21.38
C MET A 131 -1.12 -0.76 -22.03
N THR A 132 -1.68 0.10 -22.89
CA THR A 132 -2.88 -0.21 -23.68
C THR A 132 -2.58 -1.24 -24.77
N PRO A 133 -3.59 -1.89 -25.37
CA PRO A 133 -3.39 -2.78 -26.51
C PRO A 133 -2.59 -2.14 -27.65
N GLU A 134 -2.80 -0.85 -27.92
CA GLU A 134 -2.09 -0.09 -28.96
C GLU A 134 -0.59 0.04 -28.63
N ARG A 135 -0.25 0.36 -27.37
CA ARG A 135 1.14 0.44 -26.92
C ARG A 135 1.82 -0.93 -26.93
N ILE A 136 1.13 -1.97 -26.47
CA ILE A 136 1.64 -3.35 -26.50
C ILE A 136 1.93 -3.79 -27.94
N LYS A 137 1.03 -3.50 -28.89
CA LYS A 137 1.25 -3.82 -30.31
C LYS A 137 2.48 -3.13 -30.90
N LYS A 138 2.82 -1.92 -30.44
CA LYS A 138 4.03 -1.19 -30.85
C LYS A 138 5.31 -1.74 -30.18
N ALA A 139 5.21 -2.34 -29.00
CA ALA A 139 6.34 -2.77 -28.19
C ALA A 139 6.99 -4.08 -28.69
N LYS A 140 7.72 -4.02 -29.81
CA LYS A 140 8.20 -5.21 -30.54
C LYS A 140 9.20 -6.07 -29.79
N ASN A 141 9.98 -5.46 -28.89
CA ASN A 141 11.04 -6.14 -28.15
C ASN A 141 10.65 -6.47 -26.70
N LEU A 142 9.50 -5.98 -26.22
CA LEU A 142 9.13 -6.07 -24.82
C LEU A 142 8.91 -7.53 -24.43
N LYS A 143 9.69 -8.00 -23.45
CA LYS A 143 9.61 -9.37 -22.90
C LYS A 143 9.05 -9.40 -21.48
N LEU A 144 9.29 -8.33 -20.74
CA LEU A 144 8.98 -8.24 -19.31
C LEU A 144 8.43 -6.86 -18.96
N ALA A 145 7.26 -6.84 -18.32
CA ALA A 145 6.72 -5.67 -17.65
C ALA A 145 6.70 -5.93 -16.14
N LEU A 146 7.51 -5.16 -15.39
CA LEU A 146 7.64 -5.23 -13.93
C LEU A 146 6.93 -4.05 -13.27
N THR A 147 6.05 -4.35 -12.33
CA THR A 147 5.46 -3.36 -11.44
C THR A 147 6.33 -3.21 -10.18
N ALA A 148 6.95 -2.04 -10.01
CA ALA A 148 7.61 -1.60 -8.78
C ALA A 148 6.55 -1.24 -7.73
N GLY A 149 6.03 -2.27 -7.07
CA GLY A 149 4.90 -2.20 -6.16
C GLY A 149 3.97 -3.40 -6.34
N VAL A 150 2.66 -3.21 -6.09
CA VAL A 150 1.63 -4.25 -6.19
C VAL A 150 0.41 -3.74 -6.97
N GLY A 151 -0.09 -4.59 -7.84
CA GLY A 151 -1.25 -4.43 -8.71
C GLY A 151 -0.89 -3.84 -10.08
N SER A 152 -1.07 -4.69 -11.09
CA SER A 152 -0.63 -4.51 -12.47
C SER A 152 -1.78 -4.21 -13.45
N ASP A 153 -2.91 -3.69 -12.93
CA ASP A 153 -4.13 -3.37 -13.68
C ASP A 153 -3.99 -2.22 -14.70
N HIS A 154 -2.91 -1.45 -14.62
CA HIS A 154 -2.54 -0.45 -15.63
C HIS A 154 -1.90 -1.06 -16.88
N ILE A 155 -1.66 -2.38 -16.89
CA ILE A 155 -1.26 -3.14 -18.06
C ILE A 155 -2.47 -3.92 -18.56
N ASN A 156 -2.77 -3.85 -19.85
CA ASN A 156 -3.80 -4.70 -20.44
C ASN A 156 -3.34 -6.16 -20.43
N LEU A 157 -3.71 -6.90 -19.39
CA LEU A 157 -3.26 -8.29 -19.17
C LEU A 157 -3.62 -9.23 -20.33
N PRO A 158 -4.83 -9.17 -20.94
CA PRO A 158 -5.13 -9.98 -22.13
C PRO A 158 -4.18 -9.68 -23.30
N ALA A 159 -3.97 -8.41 -23.66
CA ALA A 159 -3.07 -8.06 -24.75
C ALA A 159 -1.60 -8.42 -24.44
N ALA A 160 -1.17 -8.30 -23.19
CA ALA A 160 0.18 -8.71 -22.77
C ALA A 160 0.34 -10.24 -22.88
N SER A 161 -0.69 -10.98 -22.48
CA SER A 161 -0.75 -12.44 -22.60
C SER A 161 -0.66 -12.89 -24.06
N ASP A 162 -1.48 -12.30 -24.94
CA ASP A 162 -1.49 -12.61 -26.38
C ASP A 162 -0.15 -12.25 -27.06
N ALA A 163 0.51 -11.20 -26.58
CA ALA A 163 1.84 -10.79 -27.04
C ALA A 163 2.99 -11.61 -26.43
N GLY A 164 2.72 -12.55 -25.53
CA GLY A 164 3.74 -13.38 -24.88
C GLY A 164 4.61 -12.62 -23.87
N ILE A 165 4.17 -11.45 -23.41
CA ILE A 165 4.88 -10.61 -22.45
C ILE A 165 4.68 -11.18 -21.04
N THR A 166 5.77 -11.34 -20.29
CA THR A 166 5.66 -11.65 -18.86
C THR A 166 5.28 -10.39 -18.10
N VAL A 167 4.22 -10.44 -17.30
CA VAL A 167 3.83 -9.37 -16.38
C VAL A 167 4.02 -9.86 -14.97
N ALA A 168 4.77 -9.11 -14.17
CA ALA A 168 5.05 -9.46 -12.79
C ALA A 168 5.13 -8.23 -11.87
N GLU A 169 5.00 -8.46 -10.57
CA GLU A 169 5.01 -7.44 -9.53
C GLU A 169 5.65 -7.95 -8.25
N ILE A 170 5.98 -7.05 -7.33
CA ILE A 170 6.66 -7.43 -6.08
C ILE A 170 5.61 -7.75 -5.01
N SER A 171 4.93 -8.89 -5.16
CA SER A 171 3.88 -9.33 -4.26
C SER A 171 4.34 -9.35 -2.80
N GLY A 172 3.59 -8.65 -1.95
CA GLY A 172 3.90 -8.57 -0.51
C GLY A 172 4.76 -7.37 -0.10
N SER A 173 5.38 -6.65 -1.06
CA SER A 173 6.31 -5.55 -0.75
C SER A 173 5.70 -4.40 0.04
N ASN A 174 4.40 -4.12 -0.12
CA ASN A 174 3.73 -3.00 0.53
C ASN A 174 2.48 -3.40 1.33
N THR A 175 2.25 -4.70 1.55
CA THR A 175 1.08 -5.20 2.28
C THR A 175 0.91 -4.55 3.65
N SER A 176 1.99 -4.49 4.45
CA SER A 176 1.96 -3.87 5.77
C SER A 176 1.62 -2.39 5.68
N SER A 177 2.24 -1.68 4.74
CA SER A 177 2.06 -0.24 4.55
C SER A 177 0.60 0.10 4.22
N VAL A 178 -0.04 -0.67 3.32
CA VAL A 178 -1.45 -0.45 2.96
C VAL A 178 -2.38 -0.82 4.12
N ALA A 179 -2.15 -1.95 4.80
CA ALA A 179 -2.98 -2.35 5.93
C ALA A 179 -2.91 -1.36 7.12
N GLU A 180 -1.75 -0.75 7.36
CA GLU A 180 -1.58 0.34 8.34
C GLU A 180 -2.36 1.59 7.94
N ASP A 181 -2.30 1.97 6.65
CA ASP A 181 -3.02 3.14 6.14
C ASP A 181 -4.54 2.93 6.15
N GLU A 182 -5.03 1.71 5.88
CA GLU A 182 -6.45 1.38 6.03
C GLU A 182 -6.92 1.54 7.48
N LEU A 183 -6.18 0.99 8.46
CA LEU A 183 -6.50 1.19 9.87
C LEU A 183 -6.48 2.67 10.26
N LEU A 184 -5.48 3.43 9.80
CA LEU A 184 -5.42 4.88 10.01
C LEU A 184 -6.68 5.55 9.49
N ARG A 185 -7.11 5.23 8.27
CA ARG A 185 -8.30 5.83 7.64
C ARG A 185 -9.59 5.48 8.35
N ILE A 186 -9.74 4.24 8.81
CA ILE A 186 -10.85 3.82 9.66
C ILE A 186 -10.94 4.73 10.89
N LEU A 187 -9.80 4.97 11.56
CA LEU A 187 -9.74 5.83 12.74
C LEU A 187 -9.96 7.31 12.39
N LEU A 188 -9.40 7.83 11.29
CA LEU A 188 -9.59 9.20 10.85
C LEU A 188 -11.08 9.53 10.63
N LEU A 189 -11.79 8.61 9.97
CA LEU A 189 -13.23 8.74 9.70
C LEU A 189 -14.04 8.64 10.99
N LEU A 190 -13.89 7.54 11.74
CA LEU A 190 -14.70 7.30 12.95
C LEU A 190 -14.50 8.37 14.03
N ARG A 191 -13.26 8.82 14.23
CA ARG A 191 -12.93 9.81 15.27
C ARG A 191 -13.15 11.26 14.83
N ASN A 192 -13.69 11.47 13.63
CA ASN A 192 -13.93 12.79 13.06
C ASN A 192 -12.68 13.70 13.10
N TYR A 193 -11.51 13.13 12.78
CA TYR A 193 -10.22 13.77 13.03
C TYR A 193 -10.00 15.02 12.16
N LEU A 194 -10.27 14.93 10.85
CA LEU A 194 -9.95 16.01 9.91
C LEU A 194 -10.73 17.31 10.21
N PRO A 195 -12.04 17.28 10.51
CA PRO A 195 -12.74 18.49 10.96
C PRO A 195 -12.15 19.10 12.24
N GLY A 196 -11.72 18.29 13.21
CA GLY A 196 -11.04 18.76 14.41
C GLY A 196 -9.69 19.42 14.11
N TRP A 197 -8.86 18.78 13.29
CA TRP A 197 -7.59 19.34 12.83
C TRP A 197 -7.78 20.67 12.07
N LYS A 198 -8.78 20.75 11.18
CA LYS A 198 -9.12 21.96 10.44
C LYS A 198 -9.55 23.10 11.36
N GLN A 199 -10.33 22.80 12.41
CA GLN A 199 -10.75 23.80 13.38
C GLN A 199 -9.55 24.41 14.12
N ILE A 200 -8.64 23.57 14.62
CA ILE A 200 -7.46 24.02 15.38
C ILE A 200 -6.51 24.83 14.49
N THR A 201 -6.25 24.39 13.26
CA THR A 201 -5.37 25.12 12.33
C THR A 201 -5.96 26.46 11.85
N ALA A 202 -7.27 26.62 11.93
CA ALA A 202 -7.97 27.88 11.71
C ALA A 202 -8.09 28.76 12.98
N GLY A 203 -7.53 28.32 14.12
CA GLY A 203 -7.60 29.04 15.40
C GLY A 203 -8.94 28.93 16.14
N GLY A 204 -9.82 28.02 15.72
CA GLY A 204 -11.13 27.80 16.34
C GLY A 204 -11.09 26.85 17.55
N TRP A 205 -12.16 26.89 18.35
CA TRP A 205 -12.38 25.97 19.47
C TRP A 205 -13.89 25.75 19.70
N ASP A 206 -14.42 24.68 19.13
CA ASP A 206 -15.80 24.20 19.30
C ASP A 206 -15.79 22.67 19.36
N VAL A 207 -15.82 22.15 20.58
CA VAL A 207 -15.80 20.71 20.85
C VAL A 207 -17.07 20.03 20.31
N ALA A 208 -18.23 20.68 20.40
CA ALA A 208 -19.51 20.08 20.01
C ALA A 208 -19.60 19.85 18.49
N ALA A 209 -19.04 20.78 17.70
CA ALA A 209 -18.97 20.65 16.24
C ALA A 209 -18.21 19.39 15.79
N VAL A 210 -17.25 18.91 16.57
CA VAL A 210 -16.44 17.72 16.25
C VAL A 210 -16.99 16.47 16.94
N ALA A 211 -17.25 16.56 18.25
CA ALA A 211 -17.65 15.43 19.08
C ALA A 211 -19.01 14.84 18.68
N SER A 212 -19.93 15.64 18.13
CA SER A 212 -21.26 15.19 17.69
C SER A 212 -21.25 14.11 16.60
N LYS A 213 -20.11 13.88 15.93
CA LYS A 213 -19.91 12.85 14.91
C LYS A 213 -18.65 11.99 15.16
N SER A 214 -18.12 12.02 16.38
CA SER A 214 -16.93 11.23 16.76
C SER A 214 -17.36 9.97 17.51
N TYR A 215 -16.89 8.81 17.07
CA TYR A 215 -17.21 7.51 17.63
C TYR A 215 -15.95 6.71 17.95
N ASP A 216 -16.09 5.78 18.90
CA ASP A 216 -15.09 4.76 19.15
C ASP A 216 -15.17 3.63 18.13
N LEU A 217 -14.01 3.07 17.78
CA LEU A 217 -13.90 1.85 16.97
C LEU A 217 -14.36 0.61 17.76
N ARG A 218 -14.20 0.66 19.10
CA ARG A 218 -14.75 -0.35 20.02
C ARG A 218 -16.23 -0.56 19.72
N ASP A 219 -16.64 -1.83 19.78
CA ASP A 219 -18.02 -2.27 19.58
C ASP A 219 -18.62 -1.99 18.18
N LYS A 220 -17.81 -1.55 17.21
CA LYS A 220 -18.22 -1.46 15.80
C LYS A 220 -18.08 -2.80 15.09
N VAL A 221 -18.89 -3.01 14.06
CA VAL A 221 -18.75 -4.10 13.10
C VAL A 221 -17.90 -3.60 11.94
N VAL A 222 -16.74 -4.21 11.73
CA VAL A 222 -15.80 -3.84 10.67
C VAL A 222 -15.63 -5.01 9.71
N ALA A 223 -15.66 -4.71 8.42
CA ALA A 223 -15.43 -5.71 7.38
C ALA A 223 -14.33 -5.34 6.40
N THR A 224 -13.71 -6.36 5.84
CA THR A 224 -12.91 -6.24 4.61
C THR A 224 -13.59 -6.99 3.45
N ILE A 225 -13.65 -6.35 2.29
CA ILE A 225 -14.05 -6.99 1.03
C ILE A 225 -12.76 -7.41 0.33
N GLY A 226 -12.49 -8.70 0.32
CA GLY A 226 -11.19 -9.28 0.03
C GLY A 226 -10.41 -9.53 1.33
N ALA A 227 -10.02 -10.78 1.55
CA ALA A 227 -9.21 -11.23 2.68
C ALA A 227 -7.90 -11.89 2.20
N GLY A 228 -7.37 -11.37 1.09
CA GLY A 228 -6.01 -11.65 0.62
C GLY A 228 -4.95 -11.07 1.57
N ARG A 229 -3.74 -10.79 1.05
CA ARG A 229 -2.61 -10.34 1.88
C ARG A 229 -2.94 -9.10 2.72
N ILE A 230 -3.54 -8.06 2.11
CA ILE A 230 -3.80 -6.78 2.79
C ILE A 230 -4.99 -6.91 3.75
N GLY A 231 -6.15 -7.39 3.27
CA GLY A 231 -7.32 -7.58 4.12
C GLY A 231 -7.06 -8.48 5.33
N TYR A 232 -6.26 -9.54 5.18
CA TYR A 232 -5.82 -10.37 6.30
C TYR A 232 -4.97 -9.59 7.32
N GLU A 233 -3.98 -8.82 6.85
CA GLU A 233 -3.12 -8.01 7.72
C GLU A 233 -3.87 -6.86 8.39
N LEU A 234 -4.92 -6.31 7.76
CA LEU A 234 -5.85 -5.37 8.38
C LEU A 234 -6.61 -6.04 9.53
N LEU A 235 -7.21 -7.22 9.31
CA LEU A 235 -7.95 -7.94 10.34
C LEU A 235 -7.08 -8.26 11.57
N LYS A 236 -5.83 -8.67 11.36
CA LYS A 236 -4.85 -8.87 12.45
C LYS A 236 -4.63 -7.60 13.29
N ARG A 237 -4.55 -6.44 12.64
CA ARG A 237 -4.36 -5.14 13.30
C ARG A 237 -5.62 -4.64 14.00
N LEU A 238 -6.80 -5.03 13.52
CA LEU A 238 -8.08 -4.67 14.11
C LEU A 238 -8.43 -5.51 15.35
N LYS A 239 -7.93 -6.74 15.46
CA LYS A 239 -8.21 -7.66 16.58
C LYS A 239 -8.12 -7.01 17.98
N PRO A 240 -7.07 -6.26 18.34
CA PRO A 240 -6.95 -5.67 19.68
C PRO A 240 -7.85 -4.44 19.93
N PHE A 241 -8.63 -3.98 18.95
CA PHE A 241 -9.51 -2.82 19.10
C PHE A 241 -10.88 -3.14 19.72
N ASP A 242 -11.12 -4.39 20.10
CA ASP A 242 -12.39 -4.85 20.69
C ASP A 242 -13.60 -4.44 19.83
N CYS A 243 -13.47 -4.63 18.51
CA CYS A 243 -14.60 -4.50 17.61
C CYS A 243 -15.67 -5.53 17.99
N LYS A 244 -16.95 -5.18 17.83
CA LYS A 244 -18.06 -6.09 18.12
C LYS A 244 -17.98 -7.34 17.26
N GLN A 245 -17.59 -7.17 16.00
CA GLN A 245 -17.35 -8.27 15.08
C GLN A 245 -16.41 -7.82 13.97
N LEU A 246 -15.48 -8.71 13.60
CA LEU A 246 -14.69 -8.58 12.39
C LEU A 246 -15.27 -9.54 11.34
N LEU A 247 -15.57 -9.00 10.16
CA LEU A 247 -16.14 -9.76 9.06
C LEU A 247 -15.22 -9.71 7.84
N TYR A 248 -15.34 -10.70 6.97
CA TYR A 248 -14.79 -10.60 5.64
C TYR A 248 -15.71 -11.23 4.59
N TRP A 249 -15.65 -10.69 3.39
CA TRP A 249 -16.18 -11.32 2.19
C TRP A 249 -15.04 -11.60 1.23
N ASP A 250 -14.95 -12.82 0.73
CA ASP A 250 -14.01 -13.22 -0.32
C ASP A 250 -14.55 -14.47 -1.04
N ARG A 251 -14.12 -14.69 -2.28
CA ARG A 251 -14.41 -15.88 -3.08
C ARG A 251 -14.00 -17.15 -2.34
N GLN A 252 -12.87 -17.11 -1.63
CA GLN A 252 -12.33 -18.23 -0.88
C GLN A 252 -12.25 -17.91 0.61
N SER A 253 -12.45 -18.92 1.47
CA SER A 253 -12.20 -18.77 2.90
C SER A 253 -10.70 -18.63 3.16
N ILE A 254 -10.33 -17.81 4.14
CA ILE A 254 -8.94 -17.73 4.64
C ILE A 254 -8.55 -18.96 5.49
N GLY A 255 -9.51 -19.83 5.78
CA GLY A 255 -9.34 -21.05 6.58
C GLY A 255 -9.46 -20.80 8.08
N LYS A 256 -9.90 -21.83 8.82
CA LYS A 256 -10.21 -21.74 10.27
C LYS A 256 -9.07 -21.18 11.11
N ALA A 257 -7.82 -21.59 10.86
CA ALA A 257 -6.67 -21.12 11.63
C ALA A 257 -6.49 -19.59 11.54
N LYS A 258 -6.69 -19.01 10.34
CA LYS A 258 -6.60 -17.56 10.12
C LYS A 258 -7.81 -16.82 10.68
N GLU A 259 -9.00 -17.42 10.62
CA GLU A 259 -10.21 -16.90 11.27
C GLU A 259 -10.06 -16.85 12.79
N GLU A 260 -9.50 -17.89 13.41
CA GLU A 260 -9.18 -17.93 14.84
C GLU A 260 -8.07 -16.93 15.22
N GLU A 261 -7.02 -16.81 14.40
CA GLU A 261 -5.94 -15.83 14.62
C GLU A 261 -6.47 -14.40 14.62
N THR A 262 -7.40 -14.07 13.72
CA THR A 262 -7.93 -12.71 13.57
C THR A 262 -9.19 -12.43 14.40
N GLY A 263 -9.94 -13.48 14.76
CA GLY A 263 -11.32 -13.34 15.27
C GLY A 263 -12.34 -12.99 14.18
N ALA A 264 -11.97 -13.05 12.90
CA ALA A 264 -12.84 -12.66 11.79
C ALA A 264 -13.72 -13.83 11.34
N THR A 265 -14.97 -13.52 10.95
CA THR A 265 -15.92 -14.50 10.40
C THR A 265 -16.22 -14.20 8.94
N ARG A 266 -16.28 -15.24 8.11
CA ARG A 266 -16.71 -15.09 6.71
C ARG A 266 -18.20 -14.83 6.62
N GLU A 267 -18.60 -13.83 5.86
CA GLU A 267 -19.97 -13.64 5.39
C GLU A 267 -19.97 -13.82 3.86
N PRO A 268 -20.54 -14.92 3.32
CA PRO A 268 -20.51 -15.19 1.89
C PRO A 268 -21.43 -14.29 1.07
N ASP A 269 -22.48 -13.70 1.69
CA ASP A 269 -23.40 -12.80 1.00
C ASP A 269 -22.98 -11.33 1.20
N LEU A 270 -22.62 -10.67 0.11
CA LEU A 270 -22.07 -9.32 0.17
C LEU A 270 -23.08 -8.30 0.71
N GLU A 271 -24.34 -8.34 0.26
CA GLU A 271 -25.34 -7.37 0.71
C GLU A 271 -25.64 -7.53 2.21
N THR A 272 -25.71 -8.77 2.69
CA THR A 272 -25.85 -9.11 4.11
C THR A 272 -24.67 -8.59 4.93
N LEU A 273 -23.45 -8.68 4.41
CA LEU A 273 -22.28 -8.09 5.06
C LEU A 273 -22.44 -6.58 5.16
N LEU A 274 -22.75 -5.90 4.06
CA LEU A 274 -22.85 -4.43 4.01
C LEU A 274 -23.93 -3.89 4.96
N ALA A 275 -25.06 -4.58 5.07
CA ALA A 275 -26.15 -4.20 5.99
C ALA A 275 -25.78 -4.34 7.48
N LYS A 276 -24.75 -5.13 7.81
CA LYS A 276 -24.27 -5.35 9.19
C LYS A 276 -23.13 -4.41 9.58
N CYS A 277 -22.38 -3.86 8.64
CA CYS A 277 -21.12 -3.19 8.91
C CYS A 277 -21.28 -1.69 9.18
N ASP A 278 -20.54 -1.21 10.19
CA ASP A 278 -20.37 0.22 10.44
C ASP A 278 -19.19 0.78 9.63
N VAL A 279 -18.21 -0.08 9.32
CA VAL A 279 -17.03 0.25 8.50
C VAL A 279 -16.74 -0.89 7.53
N VAL A 280 -16.45 -0.55 6.28
CA VAL A 280 -16.04 -1.50 5.24
C VAL A 280 -14.75 -1.02 4.56
N SER A 281 -13.74 -1.88 4.46
CA SER A 281 -12.50 -1.63 3.70
C SER A 281 -12.46 -2.48 2.43
N LEU A 282 -12.05 -1.90 1.29
CA LEU A 282 -11.93 -2.60 0.00
C LEU A 282 -10.50 -3.09 -0.23
N ASN A 283 -10.36 -4.40 -0.46
CA ASN A 283 -9.11 -5.14 -0.56
C ASN A 283 -9.12 -6.18 -1.72
N ILE A 284 -9.89 -5.90 -2.77
CA ILE A 284 -10.00 -6.73 -3.98
C ILE A 284 -9.27 -6.11 -5.17
N PRO A 285 -8.75 -6.92 -6.10
CA PRO A 285 -8.17 -6.39 -7.34
C PRO A 285 -9.23 -5.76 -8.24
N LEU A 286 -8.81 -4.83 -9.09
CA LEU A 286 -9.62 -4.32 -10.19
C LEU A 286 -9.60 -5.33 -11.36
N THR A 287 -10.79 -5.74 -11.76
CA THR A 287 -11.08 -6.65 -12.87
C THR A 287 -12.35 -6.17 -13.57
N GLU A 288 -12.70 -6.75 -14.71
CA GLU A 288 -13.99 -6.45 -15.37
C GLU A 288 -15.20 -6.73 -14.47
N LYS A 289 -15.12 -7.71 -13.56
CA LYS A 289 -16.21 -8.06 -12.62
C LYS A 289 -16.32 -7.12 -11.42
N THR A 290 -15.22 -6.46 -11.05
CA THR A 290 -15.13 -5.61 -9.84
C THR A 290 -15.11 -4.12 -10.14
N LYS A 291 -14.98 -3.74 -11.41
CA LYS A 291 -15.07 -2.37 -11.89
C LYS A 291 -16.46 -1.79 -11.64
N ASN A 292 -16.54 -0.65 -10.98
CA ASN A 292 -17.78 0.02 -10.55
C ASN A 292 -18.74 -0.91 -9.78
N MET A 293 -18.21 -1.95 -9.11
CA MET A 293 -18.99 -2.87 -8.31
C MET A 293 -19.72 -2.14 -7.17
N PHE A 294 -19.09 -1.14 -6.57
CA PHE A 294 -19.69 -0.27 -5.56
C PHE A 294 -20.34 0.94 -6.24
N ASN A 295 -21.47 0.66 -6.89
CA ASN A 295 -22.36 1.65 -7.50
C ASN A 295 -23.43 2.13 -6.50
N LYS A 296 -24.36 2.99 -6.95
CA LYS A 296 -25.46 3.53 -6.14
C LYS A 296 -26.34 2.44 -5.50
N GLU A 297 -26.64 1.37 -6.22
CA GLU A 297 -27.46 0.27 -5.72
C GLU A 297 -26.75 -0.46 -4.58
N LEU A 298 -25.48 -0.85 -4.76
CA LEU A 298 -24.75 -1.57 -3.72
C LEU A 298 -24.44 -0.68 -2.51
N ILE A 299 -24.13 0.60 -2.73
CA ILE A 299 -23.92 1.58 -1.65
C ILE A 299 -25.21 1.76 -0.81
N SER A 300 -26.39 1.64 -1.41
CA SER A 300 -27.67 1.72 -0.68
C SER A 300 -27.86 0.60 0.35
N LYS A 301 -27.12 -0.52 0.22
CA LYS A 301 -27.19 -1.66 1.14
C LYS A 301 -26.37 -1.46 2.40
N PHE A 302 -25.52 -0.43 2.45
CA PHE A 302 -24.78 -0.08 3.66
C PHE A 302 -25.76 0.39 4.75
N LYS A 303 -25.38 0.24 6.01
CA LYS A 303 -26.02 1.00 7.09
C LYS A 303 -25.92 2.49 6.78
N ARG A 304 -27.00 3.24 7.04
CA ARG A 304 -26.97 4.70 6.98
C ARG A 304 -25.92 5.23 7.96
N GLY A 305 -25.00 6.05 7.46
CA GLY A 305 -23.89 6.60 8.24
C GLY A 305 -22.66 5.68 8.33
N ALA A 306 -22.63 4.56 7.60
CA ALA A 306 -21.45 3.69 7.54
C ALA A 306 -20.26 4.38 6.85
N TYR A 307 -19.05 3.90 7.13
CA TYR A 307 -17.81 4.40 6.56
C TYR A 307 -17.23 3.43 5.53
N LEU A 308 -16.75 3.96 4.42
CA LEU A 308 -16.11 3.18 3.36
C LEU A 308 -14.65 3.61 3.20
N VAL A 309 -13.72 2.65 3.28
CA VAL A 309 -12.29 2.83 3.04
C VAL A 309 -11.90 2.09 1.76
N ASN A 310 -11.14 2.73 0.88
CA ASN A 310 -10.67 2.14 -0.36
C ASN A 310 -9.23 2.55 -0.64
N ASN A 311 -8.30 1.64 -0.37
CA ASN A 311 -6.91 1.72 -0.81
C ASN A 311 -6.59 0.69 -1.92
N ALA A 312 -7.62 0.01 -2.44
CA ALA A 312 -7.47 -0.98 -3.48
C ALA A 312 -7.35 -0.32 -4.86
N ARG A 313 -8.47 0.11 -5.46
CA ARG A 313 -8.47 0.88 -6.72
C ARG A 313 -9.67 1.83 -6.80
N GLY A 314 -9.45 3.04 -7.33
CA GLY A 314 -10.51 4.04 -7.46
C GLY A 314 -11.66 3.57 -8.36
N ALA A 315 -11.36 2.79 -9.39
CA ALA A 315 -12.35 2.27 -10.33
C ALA A 315 -13.22 1.11 -9.78
N LEU A 316 -13.06 0.70 -8.51
CA LEU A 316 -13.96 -0.26 -7.86
C LEU A 316 -15.31 0.38 -7.48
N VAL A 317 -15.32 1.70 -7.32
CA VAL A 317 -16.47 2.49 -6.87
C VAL A 317 -16.89 3.45 -7.97
N ASP A 318 -18.20 3.72 -8.05
CA ASP A 318 -18.72 4.82 -8.85
C ASP A 318 -18.48 6.15 -8.11
N ALA A 319 -17.73 7.06 -8.74
CA ALA A 319 -17.29 8.29 -8.10
C ALA A 319 -18.45 9.23 -7.72
N GLU A 320 -19.48 9.35 -8.56
CA GLU A 320 -20.65 10.18 -8.26
C GLU A 320 -21.54 9.50 -7.23
N ALA A 321 -21.70 8.16 -7.30
CA ALA A 321 -22.49 7.45 -6.29
C ALA A 321 -21.89 7.60 -4.88
N VAL A 322 -20.56 7.57 -4.74
CA VAL A 322 -19.88 7.82 -3.46
C VAL A 322 -20.11 9.25 -2.99
N LYS A 323 -19.98 10.24 -3.88
CA LYS A 323 -20.23 11.65 -3.55
C LYS A 323 -21.67 11.87 -3.08
N GLU A 324 -22.67 11.40 -3.84
CA GLU A 324 -24.09 11.48 -3.48
C GLU A 324 -24.37 10.79 -2.13
N ALA A 325 -23.72 9.66 -1.86
CA ALA A 325 -23.89 8.93 -0.61
C ALA A 325 -23.31 9.70 0.59
N CYS A 326 -22.17 10.37 0.43
CA CYS A 326 -21.60 11.25 1.45
C CYS A 326 -22.45 12.52 1.68
N GLU A 327 -23.01 13.10 0.62
CA GLU A 327 -23.89 14.28 0.69
C GLU A 327 -25.22 13.96 1.38
N SER A 328 -25.84 12.83 1.03
CA SER A 328 -27.10 12.38 1.62
C SER A 328 -26.97 11.78 3.02
N GLY A 329 -25.75 11.52 3.49
CA GLY A 329 -25.46 10.83 4.75
C GLY A 329 -25.76 9.32 4.72
N GLN A 330 -25.96 8.73 3.53
CA GLN A 330 -25.97 7.28 3.37
C GLN A 330 -24.62 6.71 3.81
N LEU A 331 -23.52 7.34 3.36
CA LEU A 331 -22.20 7.13 3.93
C LEU A 331 -21.88 8.27 4.91
N GLY A 332 -21.41 7.92 6.11
CA GLY A 332 -20.89 8.86 7.10
C GLY A 332 -19.56 9.47 6.67
N GLY A 333 -18.83 8.79 5.79
CA GLY A 333 -17.62 9.30 5.16
C GLY A 333 -16.93 8.27 4.26
N TYR A 334 -16.00 8.76 3.43
CA TYR A 334 -15.20 7.96 2.52
C TYR A 334 -13.73 8.34 2.62
N SER A 335 -12.83 7.35 2.61
CA SER A 335 -11.40 7.60 2.66
C SER A 335 -10.64 6.63 1.78
N GLY A 336 -9.54 7.09 1.22
CA GLY A 336 -8.70 6.29 0.36
C GLY A 336 -7.53 7.09 -0.21
N ASP A 337 -6.59 6.39 -0.81
CA ASP A 337 -5.49 7.00 -1.55
C ASP A 337 -5.56 6.74 -3.05
N VAL A 338 -6.48 5.91 -3.52
CA VAL A 338 -6.61 5.52 -4.94
C VAL A 338 -7.66 6.34 -5.68
N TRP A 339 -7.42 6.57 -6.97
CA TRP A 339 -8.24 7.41 -7.84
C TRP A 339 -8.40 6.76 -9.23
N ASN A 340 -9.37 7.23 -10.00
CA ASN A 340 -9.56 6.83 -11.40
C ASN A 340 -9.89 8.07 -12.22
N GLN A 341 -9.02 8.65 -13.05
CA GLN A 341 -7.65 8.32 -13.46
C GLN A 341 -6.56 8.72 -12.44
N GLN A 342 -5.29 8.37 -12.72
CA GLN A 342 -4.13 8.82 -11.95
C GLN A 342 -3.04 9.47 -12.85
N PRO A 343 -2.69 10.75 -12.63
CA PRO A 343 -3.11 11.63 -11.54
C PRO A 343 -4.61 11.98 -11.53
N ALA A 344 -5.19 12.15 -10.34
CA ALA A 344 -6.59 12.52 -10.21
C ALA A 344 -6.83 13.95 -10.73
N PRO A 345 -7.79 14.18 -11.64
CA PRO A 345 -8.14 15.51 -12.14
C PRO A 345 -8.38 16.52 -11.01
N ALA A 346 -8.07 17.79 -11.25
CA ALA A 346 -8.18 18.84 -10.23
C ALA A 346 -9.64 19.07 -9.78
N ASP A 347 -10.59 18.80 -10.67
CA ASP A 347 -12.05 18.91 -10.49
C ASP A 347 -12.71 17.58 -10.08
N HIS A 348 -11.93 16.54 -9.77
CA HIS A 348 -12.47 15.24 -9.37
C HIS A 348 -13.42 15.38 -8.15
N PRO A 349 -14.64 14.80 -8.17
CA PRO A 349 -15.71 15.06 -7.19
C PRO A 349 -15.29 14.81 -5.74
N TRP A 350 -14.50 13.77 -5.50
CA TRP A 350 -14.02 13.42 -4.15
C TRP A 350 -13.05 14.42 -3.53
N ARG A 351 -12.55 15.41 -4.27
CA ARG A 351 -11.73 16.49 -3.71
C ARG A 351 -12.56 17.50 -2.92
N HIS A 352 -13.87 17.54 -3.14
CA HIS A 352 -14.76 18.58 -2.61
C HIS A 352 -16.02 18.03 -1.93
N MET A 353 -16.30 16.73 -2.04
CA MET A 353 -17.43 16.11 -1.35
C MET A 353 -17.29 16.19 0.19
N PRO A 354 -18.38 16.22 0.96
CA PRO A 354 -18.30 16.27 2.41
C PRO A 354 -17.75 14.97 3.02
N ASN A 355 -17.22 15.06 4.24
CA ASN A 355 -16.82 13.92 5.08
C ASN A 355 -15.84 12.94 4.42
N HIS A 356 -14.94 13.45 3.57
CA HIS A 356 -13.90 12.65 2.94
C HIS A 356 -12.54 12.80 3.66
N ALA A 357 -11.69 11.77 3.57
CA ALA A 357 -10.31 11.79 4.06
C ALA A 357 -9.32 11.32 2.97
N MET A 358 -9.54 11.78 1.75
CA MET A 358 -8.75 11.39 0.58
C MET A 358 -7.32 11.92 0.63
N THR A 359 -6.37 11.13 0.12
CA THR A 359 -4.98 11.56 -0.13
C THR A 359 -4.56 11.19 -1.56
N PRO A 360 -3.44 11.72 -2.09
CA PRO A 360 -2.79 11.11 -3.25
C PRO A 360 -2.43 9.64 -2.99
N HIS A 361 -2.22 8.85 -4.06
CA HIS A 361 -1.87 7.43 -3.97
C HIS A 361 -0.46 7.26 -3.40
N LEU A 362 -0.39 6.87 -2.11
CA LEU A 362 0.87 6.93 -1.35
C LEU A 362 1.06 5.79 -0.34
N SER A 363 -0.01 5.09 0.07
CA SER A 363 0.06 4.07 1.13
C SER A 363 1.07 2.97 0.78
N GLY A 364 1.12 2.59 -0.50
CA GLY A 364 2.06 1.59 -1.01
C GLY A 364 3.49 2.09 -1.24
N THR A 365 3.77 3.40 -1.09
CA THR A 365 5.07 4.03 -1.43
C THR A 365 5.74 4.71 -0.22
N THR A 366 5.43 4.27 1.00
CA THR A 366 6.23 4.63 2.19
C THR A 366 7.70 4.28 1.96
N LEU A 367 8.65 5.02 2.56
CA LEU A 367 10.10 4.77 2.36
C LEU A 367 10.48 3.29 2.61
N ASP A 368 9.88 2.65 3.61
CA ASP A 368 10.08 1.22 3.89
C ASP A 368 9.47 0.31 2.81
N GLY A 369 8.30 0.67 2.28
CA GLY A 369 7.70 0.03 1.12
C GLY A 369 8.62 0.14 -0.10
N GLN A 370 9.21 1.33 -0.32
CA GLN A 370 10.14 1.56 -1.42
C GLN A 370 11.38 0.71 -1.33
N ALA A 371 12.01 0.64 -0.16
CA ALA A 371 13.15 -0.25 0.04
C ALA A 371 12.83 -1.69 -0.36
N ARG A 372 11.64 -2.20 0.02
CA ARG A 372 11.22 -3.57 -0.29
C ARG A 372 10.91 -3.78 -1.77
N TYR A 373 10.09 -2.92 -2.41
CA TYR A 373 9.79 -3.12 -3.83
C TYR A 373 10.99 -2.85 -4.73
N SER A 374 11.88 -1.93 -4.35
CA SER A 374 13.11 -1.65 -5.09
C SER A 374 14.06 -2.84 -5.08
N ALA A 375 14.25 -3.46 -3.91
CA ALA A 375 15.01 -4.69 -3.78
C ALA A 375 14.36 -5.85 -4.56
N GLY A 376 13.03 -5.98 -4.50
CA GLY A 376 12.30 -6.98 -5.26
C GLY A 376 12.45 -6.82 -6.78
N VAL A 377 12.38 -5.60 -7.30
CA VAL A 377 12.60 -5.31 -8.73
C VAL A 377 14.01 -5.76 -9.13
N LYS A 378 15.03 -5.44 -8.33
CA LYS A 378 16.41 -5.88 -8.59
C LYS A 378 16.50 -7.42 -8.66
N ILE A 379 15.95 -8.12 -7.68
CA ILE A 379 15.95 -9.59 -7.63
C ILE A 379 15.28 -10.18 -8.89
N MET A 380 14.14 -9.64 -9.31
CA MET A 380 13.43 -10.15 -10.50
C MET A 380 14.18 -9.85 -11.80
N LEU A 381 14.88 -8.71 -11.88
CA LEU A 381 15.76 -8.41 -13.02
C LEU A 381 16.95 -9.38 -13.05
N GLU A 382 17.59 -9.66 -11.92
CA GLU A 382 18.67 -10.66 -11.82
C GLU A 382 18.19 -12.04 -12.28
N GLN A 383 17.02 -12.48 -11.79
CA GLN A 383 16.41 -13.73 -12.22
C GLN A 383 16.14 -13.73 -13.73
N PHE A 384 15.64 -12.64 -14.29
CA PHE A 384 15.37 -12.52 -15.72
C PHE A 384 16.66 -12.61 -16.56
N PHE A 385 17.72 -11.91 -16.13
CA PHE A 385 19.00 -11.90 -16.84
C PHE A 385 19.68 -13.27 -16.84
N ASN A 386 19.54 -14.02 -15.74
CA ASN A 386 20.11 -15.37 -15.61
C ASN A 386 19.24 -16.47 -16.23
N GLY A 387 18.00 -16.16 -16.64
CA GLY A 387 17.03 -17.16 -17.09
C GLY A 387 16.43 -17.99 -15.96
N ASP A 388 16.52 -17.50 -14.72
CA ASP A 388 15.94 -18.14 -13.54
C ASP A 388 14.41 -17.99 -13.50
N LYS A 389 13.76 -18.85 -12.71
CA LYS A 389 12.31 -18.77 -12.48
C LYS A 389 11.99 -17.68 -11.45
N PHE A 390 10.98 -16.87 -11.75
CA PHE A 390 10.34 -16.01 -10.75
C PHE A 390 9.51 -16.83 -9.77
N ASP A 391 9.39 -16.33 -8.54
CA ASP A 391 8.41 -16.84 -7.58
C ASP A 391 6.99 -16.74 -8.17
N GLU A 392 6.22 -17.82 -8.06
CA GLU A 392 4.88 -17.90 -8.65
C GLU A 392 3.95 -16.78 -8.16
N GLN A 393 4.10 -16.36 -6.91
CA GLN A 393 3.30 -15.28 -6.33
C GLN A 393 3.53 -13.91 -6.98
N ASN A 394 4.66 -13.70 -7.65
CA ASN A 394 5.00 -12.43 -8.30
C ASN A 394 4.47 -12.38 -9.74
N ILE A 395 4.04 -13.51 -10.30
CA ILE A 395 3.64 -13.62 -11.70
C ILE A 395 2.16 -13.29 -11.86
N ILE A 396 1.86 -12.34 -12.74
CA ILE A 396 0.50 -11.98 -13.14
C ILE A 396 0.14 -12.60 -14.49
N VAL A 397 1.07 -12.52 -15.46
CA VAL A 397 0.97 -13.15 -16.78
C VAL A 397 2.28 -13.82 -17.11
N LYS A 398 2.25 -15.10 -17.53
CA LYS A 398 3.43 -15.81 -18.06
C LYS A 398 3.02 -16.90 -19.03
N GLY A 399 3.74 -17.01 -20.15
CA GLY A 399 3.49 -18.05 -21.16
C GLY A 399 2.07 -18.01 -21.73
N GLY A 400 1.51 -16.81 -21.95
CA GLY A 400 0.16 -16.64 -22.48
C GLY A 400 -0.96 -17.01 -21.51
N LYS A 401 -0.67 -17.08 -20.20
CA LYS A 401 -1.67 -17.38 -19.17
C LYS A 401 -1.67 -16.30 -18.10
N THR A 402 -2.87 -15.80 -17.79
CA THR A 402 -3.11 -14.88 -16.67
C THR A 402 -3.38 -15.67 -15.39
N ALA A 403 -2.80 -15.23 -14.27
CA ALA A 403 -3.00 -15.83 -12.95
C ALA A 403 -4.49 -15.81 -12.55
N ALA A 404 -4.95 -16.88 -11.90
CA ALA A 404 -6.37 -17.12 -11.63
C ALA A 404 -7.06 -16.01 -10.81
N GLN A 405 -6.32 -15.28 -9.97
CA GLN A 405 -6.91 -14.19 -9.18
C GLN A 405 -7.36 -13.01 -10.06
N TYR A 406 -6.77 -12.86 -11.25
CA TYR A 406 -7.02 -11.78 -12.21
C TYR A 406 -7.98 -12.21 -13.36
N GLN A 407 -8.57 -13.40 -13.28
CA GLN A 407 -9.58 -13.93 -14.23
C GLN A 407 -11.04 -13.72 -13.76
#